data_AF-A0AAE0KXH9-F1
#
_entry.id   AF-A0AAE0KXH9-F1
#
_cell.length_a   1.000
_cell.length_b   1.000
_cell.length_c   1.000
_cell.angle_alpha   90.00
_cell.angle_beta   90.00
_cell.angle_gamma   90.00
#
_symmetry.space_group_name_H-M   'P 1'
#
loop_
_entity.id
_entity.type
_entity.pdbx_description
1 polymer ?
#
loop_
_entity_poly.entity_id
_entity_poly.type
_entity_poly.pdbx_seq_one_letter_code
_entity_poly.pdbx_strand_id
1 'polypeptide(L)'
;RPRWTDGRVEVAIHPASIIHEAVRFRHRFLVFHEKMSASRIFLRETSVVSPYALLLFGGAITVRHEHHQVMVDGWIPLKAAAQTAVLFKELRRALDALLVNKISNPTLDMVGEGVVPTIVKLLLDEDQTIVQAS
;
A
#
# COMPACT_ATOMS: atom_id res chain seq x y z
N ARG A 1 -5.48 17.91 -12.27
CA ARG A 1 -5.58 16.47 -11.94
C ARG A 1 -4.17 15.94 -11.68
N PRO A 2 -3.97 15.04 -10.70
CA PRO A 2 -2.65 14.46 -10.44
C PRO A 2 -2.13 13.72 -11.67
N ARG A 3 -0.81 13.79 -11.90
CA ARG A 3 -0.12 12.96 -12.90
C ARG A 3 0.29 11.65 -12.25
N TRP A 4 -0.03 10.54 -12.90
CA TRP A 4 0.29 9.20 -12.41
C TRP A 4 1.44 8.60 -13.21
N THR A 5 2.26 7.79 -12.54
CA THR A 5 3.36 7.04 -13.18
C THR A 5 3.44 5.64 -12.58
N ASP A 6 3.88 4.70 -13.40
CA ASP A 6 4.24 3.34 -12.97
C ASP A 6 5.73 3.21 -12.59
N GLY A 7 6.43 4.34 -12.43
CA GLY A 7 7.87 4.40 -12.19
C GLY A 7 8.72 4.52 -13.45
N ARG A 8 8.12 4.40 -14.65
CA ARG A 8 8.84 4.54 -15.93
C ARG A 8 8.20 5.58 -16.84
N VAL A 9 6.89 5.52 -16.98
CA VAL A 9 6.12 6.32 -17.93
C VAL A 9 4.92 6.96 -17.25
N GLU A 10 4.40 8.02 -17.87
CA GLU A 10 3.12 8.59 -17.46
C GLU A 10 1.98 7.65 -17.84
N VAL A 11 1.03 7.48 -16.93
CA VAL A 11 -0.15 6.64 -17.10
C VAL A 11 -1.41 7.44 -16.79
N ALA A 12 -2.50 7.14 -17.47
CA ALA A 12 -3.80 7.74 -17.21
C ALA A 12 -4.78 6.71 -16.63
N ILE A 13 -5.72 7.16 -15.80
CA ILE A 13 -6.84 6.31 -15.37
C ILE A 13 -7.83 6.21 -16.53
N HIS A 14 -8.20 5.00 -16.91
CA HIS A 14 -9.14 4.75 -18.00
C HIS A 14 -10.52 5.37 -17.70
N PRO A 15 -11.23 5.94 -18.69
CA PRO A 15 -12.55 6.56 -18.48
C PRO A 15 -13.61 5.65 -17.84
N ALA A 16 -13.55 4.35 -18.09
CA ALA A 16 -14.45 3.37 -17.50
C ALA A 16 -14.13 3.04 -16.02
N SER A 17 -13.02 3.53 -15.47
CA SER A 17 -12.70 3.33 -14.05
C SER A 17 -13.55 4.22 -13.18
N ILE A 18 -14.07 3.70 -12.07
CA ILE A 18 -14.90 4.47 -11.11
C ILE A 18 -14.19 5.74 -10.63
N ILE A 19 -12.87 5.66 -10.43
CA ILE A 19 -12.09 6.80 -9.90
C ILE A 19 -11.59 7.76 -11.00
N HIS A 20 -12.00 7.58 -12.27
CA HIS A 20 -11.55 8.43 -13.38
C HIS A 20 -11.92 9.91 -13.19
N GLU A 21 -13.11 10.19 -12.68
CA GLU A 21 -13.61 11.55 -12.46
C GLU A 21 -13.18 12.14 -11.11
N ALA A 22 -12.53 11.35 -10.26
CA ALA A 22 -12.09 11.81 -8.95
C ALA A 22 -11.08 12.96 -9.07
N VAL A 23 -11.38 14.06 -8.37
CA VAL A 23 -10.53 15.26 -8.34
C VAL A 23 -9.57 15.23 -7.15
N ARG A 24 -9.97 14.54 -6.07
CA ARG A 24 -9.20 14.40 -4.83
C ARG A 24 -9.02 12.92 -4.51
N PHE A 25 -7.80 12.56 -4.13
CA PHE A 25 -7.44 11.21 -3.68
C PHE A 25 -6.91 11.31 -2.27
N ARG A 26 -7.32 10.37 -1.40
CA ARG A 26 -6.83 10.30 -0.01
C ARG A 26 -5.33 10.02 0.04
N HIS A 27 -4.83 9.22 -0.89
CA HIS A 27 -3.42 8.89 -1.03
C HIS A 27 -2.93 9.09 -2.46
N ARG A 28 -1.60 9.12 -2.62
CA ARG A 28 -0.92 9.31 -3.91
C ARG A 28 -0.46 8.00 -4.54
N PHE A 29 -1.05 6.87 -4.15
CA PHE A 29 -0.71 5.55 -4.67
C PHE A 29 -1.96 4.85 -5.19
N LEU A 30 -1.79 4.16 -6.31
CA LEU A 30 -2.82 3.36 -6.95
C LEU A 30 -2.30 1.94 -7.14
N VAL A 31 -3.16 0.97 -6.93
CA VAL A 31 -3.01 -0.37 -7.48
C VAL A 31 -3.94 -0.52 -8.68
N PHE A 32 -3.55 -1.33 -9.65
CA PHE A 32 -4.33 -1.58 -10.85
C PHE A 32 -4.34 -3.06 -11.21
N HIS A 33 -5.38 -3.51 -11.89
CA HIS A 33 -5.48 -4.87 -12.40
C HIS A 33 -4.95 -4.97 -13.83
N GLU A 34 -5.47 -4.13 -14.74
CA GLU A 34 -5.09 -4.14 -16.15
C GLU A 34 -4.42 -2.81 -16.57
N LYS A 35 -3.32 -2.93 -17.32
CA LYS A 35 -2.63 -1.84 -18.01
C LYS A 35 -2.72 -2.07 -19.51
N MET A 36 -3.30 -1.11 -20.23
CA MET A 36 -3.46 -1.19 -21.68
C MET A 36 -2.74 -0.04 -22.38
N SER A 37 -2.21 -0.32 -23.57
CA SER A 37 -1.62 0.68 -24.46
C SER A 37 -2.55 0.90 -25.65
N ALA A 38 -3.10 2.10 -25.77
CA ALA A 38 -3.92 2.52 -26.91
C ALA A 38 -3.37 3.83 -27.49
N SER A 39 -4.13 4.92 -27.45
CA SER A 39 -3.64 6.27 -27.78
C SER A 39 -2.64 6.81 -26.76
N ARG A 40 -2.73 6.34 -25.51
CA ARG A 40 -1.76 6.47 -24.43
C ARG A 40 -1.92 5.27 -23.50
N ILE A 41 -1.10 5.20 -22.46
CA ILE A 41 -1.17 4.12 -21.48
C ILE A 41 -2.29 4.40 -20.48
N PHE A 42 -3.18 3.43 -20.32
CA PHE A 42 -4.32 3.52 -19.41
C PHE A 42 -4.31 2.39 -18.36
N LEU A 43 -4.79 2.71 -17.16
CA LEU A 43 -5.07 1.76 -16.08
C LEU A 43 -6.59 1.59 -15.96
N ARG A 44 -7.12 0.37 -16.06
CA ARG A 44 -8.59 0.14 -16.09
C ARG A 44 -9.20 0.06 -14.70
N GLU A 45 -9.06 -1.06 -14.01
CA GLU A 45 -9.56 -1.22 -12.65
C GLU A 45 -8.49 -0.68 -11.70
N THR A 46 -8.78 0.45 -11.06
CA THR A 46 -7.82 1.13 -10.19
C THR A 46 -8.43 1.39 -8.82
N SER A 47 -7.64 1.17 -7.78
CA SER A 47 -8.00 1.43 -6.40
C SER A 47 -6.91 2.25 -5.72
N VAL A 48 -7.33 3.25 -4.93
CA VAL A 48 -6.41 4.02 -4.10
C VAL A 48 -5.90 3.13 -2.97
N VAL A 49 -4.60 3.14 -2.72
CA VAL A 49 -3.97 2.36 -1.67
C VAL A 49 -3.21 3.26 -0.71
N SER A 50 -3.21 2.90 0.57
CA SER A 50 -2.53 3.64 1.61
C SER A 50 -1.03 3.31 1.66
N PRO A 51 -0.18 4.23 2.16
CA PRO A 51 1.23 3.96 2.43
C PRO A 51 1.44 2.74 3.34
N TYR A 52 0.61 2.50 4.36
CA TYR A 52 0.80 1.34 5.23
C TYR A 52 0.49 0.03 4.53
N ALA A 53 -0.51 -0.01 3.65
CA ALA A 53 -0.76 -1.20 2.85
C ALA A 53 0.44 -1.52 1.93
N LEU A 54 1.10 -0.50 1.36
CA LEU A 54 2.35 -0.69 0.62
C LEU A 54 3.52 -1.13 1.52
N LEU A 55 3.63 -0.59 2.74
CA LEU A 55 4.63 -1.03 3.71
C LEU A 55 4.37 -2.45 4.21
N LEU A 56 3.14 -2.95 4.19
CA LEU A 56 2.84 -4.31 4.63
C LEU A 56 2.97 -5.34 3.50
N PHE A 57 2.41 -5.05 2.33
CA PHE A 57 2.28 -6.02 1.23
C PHE A 57 3.17 -5.74 0.03
N GLY A 58 3.88 -4.61 -0.01
CA GLY A 58 4.79 -4.26 -1.10
C GLY A 58 6.12 -5.00 -1.05
N GLY A 59 7.05 -4.59 -1.91
CA GLY A 59 8.40 -5.17 -1.99
C GLY A 59 9.31 -4.82 -0.82
N ALA A 60 10.63 -4.94 -1.04
CA ALA A 60 11.64 -4.74 -0.01
C ALA A 60 11.61 -3.32 0.59
N ILE A 61 11.72 -3.21 1.92
CA ILE A 61 11.69 -1.94 2.65
C ILE A 61 13.12 -1.48 2.97
N THR A 62 13.52 -0.31 2.46
CA THR A 62 14.82 0.32 2.73
C THR A 62 14.63 1.71 3.33
N VAL A 63 15.35 2.01 4.41
CA VAL A 63 15.31 3.34 5.05
C VAL A 63 16.33 4.25 4.37
N ARG A 64 15.91 5.42 3.91
CA ARG A 64 16.79 6.47 3.38
C ARG A 64 16.86 7.62 4.39
N HIS A 65 17.77 7.49 5.36
CA HIS A 65 17.93 8.44 6.48
C HIS A 65 18.15 9.88 6.01
N GLU A 66 18.95 10.08 4.97
CA GLU A 66 19.27 11.40 4.39
C GLU A 66 18.02 12.17 3.92
N HIS A 67 16.98 11.46 3.50
CA HIS A 67 15.75 12.05 2.96
C HIS A 67 14.54 11.91 3.87
N HIS A 68 14.71 11.36 5.09
CA HIS A 68 13.61 11.11 6.03
C HIS A 68 12.46 10.32 5.36
N GLN A 69 12.83 9.34 4.54
CA GLN A 69 11.91 8.57 3.70
C GLN A 69 12.19 7.07 3.80
N VAL A 70 11.15 6.30 3.51
CA VAL A 70 11.22 4.86 3.36
C VAL A 70 10.98 4.53 1.90
N MET A 71 11.84 3.71 1.30
CA MET A 71 11.71 3.26 -0.07
C MET A 71 11.14 1.84 -0.08
N VAL A 72 10.04 1.63 -0.79
CA VAL A 72 9.47 0.30 -1.05
C VAL A 72 9.89 -0.14 -2.45
N ASP A 73 10.39 -1.37 -2.54
CA ASP A 73 10.80 -2.03 -3.78
C ASP A 73 11.88 -1.26 -4.59
N GLY A 74 12.59 -0.34 -3.93
CA GLY A 74 13.65 0.47 -4.54
C GLY A 74 13.18 1.69 -5.32
N TRP A 75 11.88 1.85 -5.61
CA TRP A 75 11.37 2.93 -6.47
C TRP A 75 10.16 3.70 -5.92
N ILE A 76 9.47 3.20 -4.88
CA ILE A 76 8.29 3.86 -4.30
C ILE A 76 8.69 4.62 -3.02
N PRO A 77 8.82 5.96 -3.05
CA PRO A 77 9.15 6.73 -1.86
C PRO A 77 7.92 6.99 -0.98
N LEU A 78 8.01 6.63 0.29
CA LEU A 78 7.00 6.88 1.33
C LEU A 78 7.54 7.85 2.37
N LYS A 79 6.71 8.80 2.78
CA LYS A 79 6.99 9.69 3.91
C LYS A 79 6.68 8.95 5.19
N ALA A 80 7.70 8.35 5.81
CA ALA A 80 7.57 7.61 7.06
C ALA A 80 8.89 7.67 7.84
N ALA A 81 8.79 7.56 9.16
CA ALA A 81 9.96 7.49 10.02
C ALA A 81 10.66 6.12 9.90
N ALA A 82 11.95 6.07 10.21
CA ALA A 82 12.71 4.81 10.23
C ALA A 82 12.06 3.76 11.18
N GLN A 83 11.51 4.22 12.30
CA GLN A 83 10.80 3.37 13.26
C GLN A 83 9.57 2.70 12.64
N THR A 84 8.80 3.43 11.83
CA THR A 84 7.67 2.86 11.06
C THR A 84 8.17 1.76 10.13
N ALA A 85 9.28 1.96 9.42
CA ALA A 85 9.85 0.93 8.55
C ALA A 85 10.22 -0.35 9.31
N VAL A 86 10.83 -0.21 10.49
CA VAL A 86 11.20 -1.34 11.35
C VAL A 86 9.94 -2.06 11.85
N LEU A 87 8.93 -1.31 12.32
CA LEU A 87 7.65 -1.87 12.74
C LEU A 87 7.03 -2.75 11.65
N PHE A 88 6.95 -2.26 10.41
CA PHE A 88 6.39 -3.05 9.30
C PHE A 88 7.24 -4.26 8.94
N LYS A 89 8.57 -4.22 9.10
CA LYS A 89 9.42 -5.40 8.92
C LYS A 89 9.09 -6.49 9.94
N GLU A 90 8.92 -6.13 11.21
CA GLU A 90 8.55 -7.10 12.24
C GLU A 90 7.11 -7.60 12.07
N LEU A 91 6.17 -6.74 11.69
CA LEU A 91 4.79 -7.14 11.38
C LEU A 91 4.73 -8.14 10.22
N ARG A 92 5.51 -7.91 9.15
CA ARG A 92 5.62 -8.87 8.03
C ARG A 92 6.14 -10.22 8.51
N ARG A 93 7.22 -10.25 9.30
CA ARG A 93 7.76 -11.50 9.86
C ARG A 93 6.75 -12.25 10.73
N ALA A 94 6.03 -11.53 11.59
CA ALA A 94 5.01 -12.12 12.45
C ALA A 94 3.82 -12.67 11.64
N LEU A 95 3.41 -11.95 10.59
CA LEU A 95 2.37 -12.40 9.67
C LEU A 95 2.81 -13.63 8.88
N ASP A 96 4.04 -13.64 8.35
CA ASP A 96 4.59 -14.78 7.60
C ASP A 96 4.64 -16.04 8.48
N ALA A 97 5.12 -15.91 9.73
CA ALA A 97 5.13 -17.01 10.68
C ALA A 97 3.71 -17.54 10.98
N LEU A 98 2.74 -16.63 11.13
CA LEU A 98 1.34 -17.00 11.32
C LEU A 98 0.76 -17.74 10.11
N LEU A 99 1.07 -17.28 8.89
CA LEU A 99 0.62 -17.92 7.65
C LEU A 99 1.23 -19.32 7.49
N VAL A 100 2.50 -19.51 7.84
CA VAL A 100 3.15 -20.84 7.86
C VAL A 100 2.44 -21.79 8.83
N ASN A 101 2.10 -21.30 10.02
CA ASN A 101 1.34 -22.08 11.00
C ASN A 101 -0.08 -22.41 10.50
N LYS A 102 -0.75 -21.47 9.83
CA LYS A 102 -2.09 -21.69 9.25
C LYS A 102 -2.08 -22.68 8.09
N ILE A 103 -1.03 -22.69 7.27
CA ILE A 103 -0.85 -23.71 6.21
C ILE A 103 -0.69 -25.10 6.84
N SER A 104 0.07 -25.18 7.94
CA SER A 104 0.31 -26.45 8.65
C SER A 104 -0.92 -26.92 9.44
N ASN A 105 -1.72 -25.98 9.94
CA ASN A 105 -2.97 -26.24 10.65
C ASN A 105 -4.10 -25.34 10.12
N PRO A 106 -4.85 -25.77 9.08
CA PRO A 106 -5.91 -24.97 8.47
C PRO A 106 -7.05 -24.58 9.41
N THR A 107 -7.23 -25.24 10.56
CA THR A 107 -8.26 -24.89 11.54
C THR A 107 -7.82 -23.84 12.55
N LEU A 108 -6.53 -23.43 12.54
CA LEU A 108 -6.00 -22.38 13.41
C LEU A 108 -6.80 -21.08 13.25
N ASP A 109 -7.42 -20.59 14.31
CA ASP A 109 -8.08 -19.29 14.27
C ASP A 109 -7.03 -18.16 14.23
N MET A 110 -7.25 -17.19 13.35
CA MET A 110 -6.40 -16.00 13.19
C MET A 110 -7.17 -14.71 13.45
N VAL A 111 -8.48 -14.79 13.69
CA VAL A 111 -9.38 -13.64 13.81
C VAL A 111 -9.50 -13.14 15.25
N GLY A 112 -9.21 -14.01 16.24
CA GLY A 112 -9.06 -13.64 17.65
C GLY A 112 -7.84 -12.76 17.93
N GLU A 113 -7.44 -12.65 19.19
CA GLU A 113 -6.30 -11.80 19.60
C GLU A 113 -4.99 -12.18 18.89
N GLY A 114 -4.24 -11.18 18.43
CA GLY A 114 -2.90 -11.39 17.85
C GLY A 114 -2.53 -10.44 16.72
N VAL A 115 -1.74 -10.96 15.79
CA VAL A 115 -1.10 -10.19 14.72
C VAL A 115 -2.12 -9.61 13.73
N VAL A 116 -3.12 -10.40 13.32
CA VAL A 116 -4.10 -9.99 12.29
C VAL A 116 -4.98 -8.83 12.78
N PRO A 117 -5.65 -8.87 13.94
CA PRO A 117 -6.43 -7.72 14.42
C PRO A 117 -5.57 -6.47 14.61
N THR A 118 -4.31 -6.63 15.04
CA THR A 118 -3.38 -5.51 15.21
C THR A 118 -3.07 -4.85 13.87
N ILE A 119 -2.80 -5.66 12.84
CA ILE A 119 -2.60 -5.18 11.46
C ILE A 119 -3.86 -4.47 10.95
N VAL A 120 -5.04 -5.09 11.13
CA VAL A 120 -6.32 -4.50 10.69
C VAL A 120 -6.54 -3.15 11.35
N LYS A 121 -6.38 -3.06 12.67
CA LYS A 121 -6.48 -1.80 13.41
C LYS A 121 -5.52 -0.74 12.88
N LEU A 122 -4.25 -1.11 12.69
CA LEU A 122 -3.22 -0.19 12.22
C LEU A 122 -3.51 0.37 10.82
N LEU A 123 -4.06 -0.46 9.91
CA LEU A 123 -4.47 -0.01 8.58
C LEU A 123 -5.70 0.91 8.64
N LEU A 124 -6.66 0.62 9.52
CA LEU A 124 -7.86 1.45 9.70
C LEU A 124 -7.54 2.81 10.35
N ASP A 125 -6.59 2.84 11.29
CA ASP A 125 -6.20 4.07 11.99
C ASP A 125 -5.46 5.06 11.06
N GLU A 126 -4.73 4.55 10.05
CA GLU A 126 -4.08 5.39 9.02
C GLU A 126 -5.12 6.23 8.27
N ASP A 127 -6.24 5.61 7.90
CA ASP A 127 -7.31 6.25 7.13
C ASP A 127 -8.03 7.34 7.95
N GLN A 128 -8.17 7.15 9.27
CA GLN A 128 -8.82 8.12 10.16
C GLN A 128 -7.97 9.38 10.37
N THR A 129 -6.65 9.23 10.41
CA THR A 129 -5.71 10.33 10.65
C THR A 129 -5.77 11.39 9.54
N ILE A 130 -6.09 10.99 8.31
CA ILE A 130 -6.20 11.90 7.16
C ILE A 130 -7.52 12.69 7.17
N VAL A 131 -8.62 12.08 7.66
CA VAL A 131 -9.93 12.74 7.76
C VAL A 131 -9.90 13.88 8.78
N GLN A 132 -9.09 13.78 9.83
CA GLN A 132 -8.95 14.83 10.86
C GLN A 132 -7.98 15.96 10.47
N ALA A 133 -7.13 15.74 9.47
CA ALA A 133 -6.16 16.73 8.97
C ALA A 133 -6.65 17.52 7.74
N SER A 134 -7.91 17.30 7.33
CA SER A 134 -8.57 17.90 6.15
C SER A 134 -9.69 18.84 6.59
#